data_AF-A0A1I1E905-F1
#
_entry.id   AF-A0A1I1E905-F1
#
_cell.length_a   1.000
_cell.length_b   1.000
_cell.length_c   1.000
_cell.angle_alpha   90.00
_cell.angle_beta   90.00
_cell.angle_gamma   90.00
#
_symmetry.space_group_name_H-M   'P 1'
#
loop_
_entity.id
_entity.type
_entity.pdbx_description
1 polymer ?
#
loop_
_entity_poly.entity_id
_entity_poly.type
_entity_poly.pdbx_seq_one_letter_code
_entity_poly.pdbx_strand_id
1 'polypeptide(L)'
;MKTQHIIATSLLVLTTIIVFVSGLLKAIHFAWSVEGLVKFNLPNAATMLGLMEMTFIILFVIPKTMRIGFILLCCYFAGAMAVELAYDGSMLNPGIPLALIWITAFLRDKTIFWDANR
;
A
#
# COMPACT_ATOMS: atom_id res chain seq x y z
N MET A 1 20.41 -12.67 13.44
CA MET A 1 19.72 -13.53 12.44
C MET A 1 18.24 -13.76 12.77
N LYS A 2 17.87 -14.29 13.95
CA LYS A 2 16.44 -14.50 14.32
C LYS A 2 15.64 -13.20 14.52
N THR A 3 16.19 -12.20 15.21
CA THR A 3 15.51 -10.92 15.51
C THR A 3 15.14 -10.14 14.25
N GLN A 4 16.05 -10.05 13.28
CA GLN A 4 15.82 -9.36 12.01
C GLN A 4 14.69 -10.03 11.19
N HIS A 5 14.66 -11.36 11.18
CA HIS A 5 13.61 -12.12 10.51
C HIS A 5 12.23 -11.89 11.16
N ILE A 6 12.18 -11.86 12.50
CA ILE A 6 10.94 -11.56 13.24
C ILE A 6 10.45 -10.15 12.90
N ILE A 7 11.34 -9.14 12.95
CA ILE A 7 10.99 -7.75 12.62
C ILE A 7 10.44 -7.63 11.19
N ALA A 8 11.13 -8.23 10.21
CA ALA A 8 10.71 -8.19 8.82
C ALA A 8 9.35 -8.88 8.61
N THR A 9 9.12 -10.00 9.29
CA THR A 9 7.84 -10.74 9.21
C THR A 9 6.71 -9.94 9.85
N SER A 10 6.93 -9.36 11.03
CA SER A 10 5.93 -8.54 11.71
C SER A 10 5.54 -7.31 10.89
N LEU A 11 6.51 -6.61 10.29
CA LEU A 11 6.23 -5.46 9.42
C LEU A 11 5.51 -5.85 8.13
N LEU A 12 5.84 -7.02 7.55
CA LEU A 12 5.10 -7.53 6.41
C LEU A 12 3.65 -7.80 6.75
N VAL A 13 3.38 -8.48 7.88
CA VAL A 13 2.02 -8.76 8.33
C VAL A 13 1.25 -7.46 8.59
N LEU A 14 1.86 -6.51 9.30
CA LEU A 14 1.25 -5.21 9.57
C LEU A 14 0.89 -4.45 8.29
N THR A 15 1.85 -4.30 7.38
CA THR A 15 1.66 -3.59 6.11
C THR A 15 0.58 -4.27 5.26
N THR A 16 0.59 -5.60 5.24
CA THR A 16 -0.41 -6.39 4.51
C THR A 16 -1.80 -6.14 5.05
N ILE A 17 -1.98 -6.23 6.37
CA ILE A 17 -3.29 -6.03 7.01
C ILE A 17 -3.80 -4.62 6.73
N ILE A 18 -2.98 -3.59 6.92
CA ILE A 18 -3.41 -2.19 6.72
C ILE A 18 -3.90 -1.97 5.28
N VAL A 19 -3.11 -2.37 4.28
CA VAL A 19 -3.45 -2.14 2.87
C VAL A 19 -4.59 -3.05 2.42
N PHE A 20 -4.61 -4.31 2.84
CA PHE A 20 -5.65 -5.25 2.47
C PHE A 20 -7.01 -4.86 3.05
N VAL A 21 -7.06 -4.47 4.33
CA VAL A 21 -8.29 -3.99 4.97
C VAL A 21 -8.75 -2.69 4.34
N SER A 22 -7.84 -1.76 4.06
CA SER A 22 -8.15 -0.54 3.31
C SER A 22 -8.84 -0.85 1.98
N GLY A 23 -8.32 -1.82 1.22
CA GLY A 23 -8.88 -2.19 -0.07
C GLY A 23 -10.23 -2.91 0.05
N LEU A 24 -10.34 -3.82 1.03
CA LEU A 24 -11.57 -4.55 1.32
C LEU A 24 -12.71 -3.60 1.70
N LEU A 25 -12.45 -2.62 2.56
CA LEU A 25 -13.46 -1.64 3.00
C LEU A 25 -13.97 -0.79 1.84
N LYS A 26 -13.10 -0.42 0.89
CA LYS A 26 -13.51 0.24 -0.35
C LYS A 26 -14.33 -0.69 -1.24
N ALA A 27 -13.95 -1.96 -1.35
CA ALA A 27 -14.63 -2.95 -2.18
C ALA A 27 -16.06 -3.26 -1.70
N ILE A 28 -16.30 -3.27 -0.38
CA ILE A 28 -17.63 -3.47 0.21
C ILE A 28 -18.41 -2.16 0.43
N HIS A 29 -17.90 -1.02 -0.05
CA HIS A 29 -18.51 0.30 0.11
C HIS A 29 -18.80 0.70 1.58
N PHE A 30 -17.87 0.41 2.49
CA PHE A 30 -18.04 0.79 3.89
C PHE A 30 -18.02 2.31 4.05
N ALA A 31 -19.04 2.89 4.70
CA ALA A 31 -19.36 4.32 4.68
C ALA A 31 -18.16 5.26 4.84
N TRP A 32 -17.40 5.16 5.93
CA TRP A 32 -16.25 6.04 6.17
C TRP A 32 -15.11 5.90 5.13
N SER A 33 -15.01 4.74 4.47
CA SER A 33 -13.97 4.49 3.46
C SER A 33 -14.31 5.10 2.10
N VAL A 34 -15.61 5.14 1.75
CA VAL A 34 -16.09 5.69 0.47
C VAL A 34 -16.52 7.15 0.54
N GLU A 35 -16.83 7.67 1.72
CA GLU A 35 -17.14 9.11 1.92
C GLU A 35 -16.02 10.03 1.41
N GLY A 36 -14.75 9.63 1.57
CA GLY A 36 -13.61 10.36 1.01
C GLY A 36 -13.63 10.42 -0.52
N LEU A 37 -14.03 9.33 -1.17
CA LEU A 37 -14.09 9.25 -2.64
C LEU A 37 -15.19 10.11 -3.23
N VAL A 38 -16.30 10.30 -2.49
CA VAL A 38 -17.35 11.24 -2.89
C VAL A 38 -16.82 12.68 -2.91
N LYS A 39 -15.99 13.06 -1.92
CA LYS A 39 -15.33 14.37 -1.88
C LYS A 39 -14.39 14.59 -3.08
N PHE A 40 -13.74 13.52 -3.54
CA PHE A 40 -12.83 13.56 -4.70
C PHE A 40 -13.55 13.44 -6.05
N ASN A 41 -14.89 13.51 -6.09
CA ASN A 41 -15.68 13.33 -7.30
C ASN A 41 -15.46 11.96 -8.00
N LEU A 42 -15.19 10.90 -7.22
CA LEU A 42 -14.92 9.53 -7.66
C LEU A 42 -15.93 8.50 -7.10
N PRO A 43 -17.26 8.74 -7.15
CA PRO A 43 -18.25 7.92 -6.43
C PRO A 43 -18.29 6.45 -6.89
N ASN A 44 -17.95 6.19 -8.16
CA ASN A 44 -18.00 4.85 -8.75
C ASN A 44 -16.64 4.14 -8.75
N ALA A 45 -15.56 4.80 -8.28
CA ALA A 45 -14.21 4.23 -8.33
C ALA A 45 -13.89 3.33 -7.13
N ALA A 46 -14.73 3.33 -6.08
CA ALA A 46 -14.47 2.64 -4.82
C ALA A 46 -14.09 1.17 -4.99
N THR A 47 -14.92 0.40 -5.71
CA THR A 47 -14.66 -1.02 -5.94
C THR A 47 -13.36 -1.25 -6.70
N MET A 48 -13.11 -0.44 -7.75
CA MET A 48 -11.91 -0.59 -8.58
C MET A 48 -10.64 -0.28 -7.78
N LEU A 49 -10.64 0.82 -7.03
CA LEU A 49 -9.52 1.21 -6.15
C LEU A 49 -9.28 0.17 -5.05
N GLY A 50 -10.35 -0.36 -4.45
CA GLY A 50 -10.26 -1.43 -3.45
C GLY A 50 -9.65 -2.71 -4.00
N LEU A 51 -10.10 -3.16 -5.18
CA LEU A 51 -9.54 -4.32 -5.87
C LEU A 51 -8.08 -4.11 -6.28
N MET A 52 -7.69 -2.89 -6.68
CA MET A 52 -6.31 -2.53 -6.95
C MET A 52 -5.44 -2.66 -5.69
N GLU A 53 -5.84 -2.04 -4.57
CA GLU A 53 -5.12 -2.16 -3.28
C GLU A 53 -4.92 -3.63 -2.89
N MET A 54 -6.00 -4.44 -2.96
CA MET A 54 -5.96 -5.87 -2.63
C MET A 54 -5.05 -6.66 -3.57
N THR A 55 -5.14 -6.43 -4.88
CA THR A 55 -4.31 -7.14 -5.87
C THR A 55 -2.84 -6.79 -5.69
N PHE A 56 -2.52 -5.50 -5.51
CA PHE A 56 -1.15 -5.03 -5.40
C PHE A 56 -0.49 -5.51 -4.10
N ILE A 57 -1.24 -5.52 -2.98
CA ILE A 57 -0.70 -6.06 -1.72
C ILE A 57 -0.51 -7.58 -1.77
N ILE A 58 -1.38 -8.33 -2.46
CA ILE A 58 -1.18 -9.77 -2.69
C ILE A 58 0.11 -10.01 -3.49
N LEU A 59 0.31 -9.25 -4.59
CA LEU A 59 1.53 -9.33 -5.38
C LEU A 59 2.77 -8.95 -4.54
N PHE A 60 2.65 -7.95 -3.67
CA PHE A 60 3.73 -7.55 -2.77
C PHE A 60 4.07 -8.66 -1.79
N VAL A 61 3.09 -9.34 -1.19
CA VAL A 61 3.29 -10.42 -0.21
C VAL A 61 3.95 -11.66 -0.83
N ILE A 62 3.66 -12.00 -2.08
CA ILE A 62 4.24 -13.18 -2.72
C ILE A 62 5.71 -12.90 -3.12
N PRO A 63 6.71 -13.66 -2.63
CA PRO A 63 8.13 -13.37 -2.88
C PRO A 63 8.51 -13.25 -4.37
N LYS A 64 7.89 -14.08 -5.22
CA LYS A 64 8.16 -14.10 -6.67
C LYS A 64 7.67 -12.85 -7.41
N THR A 65 6.66 -12.17 -6.88
CA THR A 65 6.03 -10.99 -7.50
C THR A 65 6.24 -9.71 -6.68
N MET A 66 7.01 -9.78 -5.59
CA MET A 66 7.13 -8.71 -4.62
C MET A 66 7.54 -7.38 -5.24
N ARG A 67 8.50 -7.41 -6.18
CA ARG A 67 8.97 -6.21 -6.89
C ARG A 67 7.88 -5.53 -7.71
N ILE A 68 7.03 -6.33 -8.36
CA ILE A 68 5.88 -5.82 -9.14
C ILE A 68 4.86 -5.20 -8.19
N GLY A 69 4.50 -5.90 -7.11
CA GLY A 69 3.59 -5.37 -6.10
C GLY A 69 4.11 -4.09 -5.46
N PHE A 70 5.41 -4.02 -5.15
CA PHE A 70 6.07 -2.83 -4.61
C PHE A 70 5.91 -1.62 -5.54
N ILE A 71 6.23 -1.76 -6.82
CA ILE A 71 6.09 -0.68 -7.81
C ILE A 71 4.64 -0.23 -7.93
N LEU A 72 3.70 -1.18 -8.04
CA LEU A 72 2.27 -0.86 -8.19
C LEU A 72 1.71 -0.14 -6.96
N LEU A 73 2.10 -0.56 -5.75
CA LEU A 73 1.72 0.13 -4.51
C LEU A 73 2.33 1.53 -4.44
N CYS A 74 3.60 1.71 -4.84
CA CYS A 74 4.23 3.03 -4.91
C CYS A 74 3.48 3.97 -5.86
N CYS A 75 3.16 3.51 -7.07
CA CYS A 75 2.39 4.29 -8.03
C CYS A 75 0.99 4.64 -7.50
N TYR A 76 0.31 3.65 -6.90
CA TYR A 76 -1.03 3.83 -6.37
C TYR A 76 -1.07 4.87 -5.24
N PHE A 77 -0.25 4.72 -4.20
CA PHE A 77 -0.27 5.63 -3.06
C PHE A 77 0.30 7.02 -3.38
N ALA A 78 1.27 7.13 -4.29
CA ALA A 78 1.72 8.43 -4.78
C ALA A 78 0.59 9.16 -5.54
N GLY A 79 -0.17 8.44 -6.38
CA GLY A 79 -1.36 8.99 -7.05
C GLY A 79 -2.44 9.40 -6.05
N ALA A 80 -2.73 8.56 -5.06
CA ALA A 80 -3.68 8.87 -3.99
C ALA A 80 -3.26 10.12 -3.20
N MET A 81 -1.97 10.29 -2.93
CA MET A 81 -1.43 11.48 -2.26
C MET A 81 -1.63 12.75 -3.07
N ALA A 82 -1.43 12.70 -4.39
CA ALA A 82 -1.70 13.83 -5.27
C ALA A 82 -3.19 14.21 -5.26
N VAL A 83 -4.10 13.23 -5.28
CA VAL A 83 -5.55 13.47 -5.20
C VAL A 83 -5.94 14.07 -3.85
N GLU A 84 -5.47 13.50 -2.74
CA GLU A 84 -5.73 14.04 -1.39
C GLU A 84 -5.29 15.51 -1.29
N LEU A 85 -4.07 15.83 -1.72
CA LEU A 85 -3.56 17.21 -1.70
C LEU A 85 -4.35 18.16 -2.62
N ALA A 86 -4.87 17.67 -3.75
CA ALA A 86 -5.67 18.48 -4.67
C ALA A 86 -7.04 18.89 -4.10
N TYR A 87 -7.50 18.19 -3.04
CA TYR A 87 -8.79 18.43 -2.38
C TYR A 87 -8.61 18.82 -0.90
N ASP A 88 -7.48 19.47 -0.55
CA ASP A 88 -7.14 19.94 0.81
C ASP A 88 -7.16 18.83 1.88
N GLY A 89 -6.94 17.58 1.45
CA GLY A 89 -6.82 16.40 2.29
C GLY A 89 -5.43 16.25 2.92
N SER A 90 -5.27 15.22 3.74
CA SER A 90 -4.02 14.97 4.46
C SER A 90 -3.11 14.03 3.66
N MET A 91 -1.88 14.49 3.37
CA MET A 91 -0.86 13.63 2.73
C MET A 91 -0.52 12.39 3.57
N LEU A 92 -0.79 12.44 4.88
CA LEU A 92 -0.46 11.36 5.80
C LEU A 92 -1.30 10.11 5.54
N ASN A 93 -2.54 10.28 5.04
CA ASN A 93 -3.45 9.18 4.81
C ASN A 93 -2.88 8.16 3.79
N PRO A 94 -2.42 8.56 2.59
CA PRO A 94 -1.68 7.67 1.69
C PRO A 94 -0.17 7.59 1.99
N GLY A 95 0.41 8.58 2.69
CA GLY A 95 1.84 8.63 3.00
C GLY A 95 2.30 7.61 4.01
N ILE A 96 1.50 7.34 5.06
CA ILE A 96 1.85 6.34 6.08
C ILE A 96 1.91 4.92 5.49
N PRO A 97 0.89 4.44 4.75
CA PRO A 97 0.98 3.15 4.05
C PRO A 97 2.18 3.09 3.09
N LEU A 98 2.42 4.15 2.33
CA LEU A 98 3.56 4.21 1.40
C LEU A 98 4.90 4.05 2.13
N ALA A 99 5.11 4.76 3.23
CA ALA A 99 6.32 4.64 4.04
C ALA A 99 6.49 3.21 4.60
N LEU A 100 5.40 2.60 5.08
CA LEU A 100 5.42 1.21 5.57
C LEU A 100 5.80 0.21 4.47
N ILE A 101 5.29 0.42 3.24
CA ILE A 101 5.64 -0.40 2.07
C ILE A 101 7.13 -0.30 1.76
N TRP A 102 7.70 0.91 1.76
CA TRP A 102 9.14 1.13 1.56
C TRP A 102 9.99 0.45 2.62
N ILE A 103 9.67 0.65 3.91
CA ILE A 103 10.40 0.04 5.03
C ILE A 103 10.32 -1.50 4.94
N THR A 104 9.12 -2.03 4.67
CA THR A 104 8.90 -3.47 4.54
C THR A 104 9.66 -4.05 3.35
N ALA A 105 9.65 -3.38 2.20
CA ALA A 105 10.41 -3.80 1.02
C ALA A 105 11.92 -3.83 1.32
N PHE A 106 12.45 -2.78 1.96
CA PHE A 106 13.87 -2.68 2.32
C PHE A 106 14.33 -3.79 3.26
N LEU A 107 13.54 -4.10 4.28
CA LEU A 107 13.87 -5.18 5.22
C LEU A 107 13.76 -6.57 4.60
N ARG A 108 12.95 -6.72 3.56
CA ARG A 108 12.62 -8.01 2.95
C ARG A 108 13.54 -8.38 1.78
N ASP A 109 13.88 -7.42 0.94
CA ASP A 109 14.84 -7.60 -0.15
C ASP A 109 15.61 -6.30 -0.42
N LYS A 110 16.83 -6.21 0.12
CA LYS A 110 17.72 -5.05 -0.10
C LYS A 110 18.17 -4.91 -1.55
N THR A 111 18.13 -5.99 -2.33
CA THR A 111 18.55 -5.97 -3.75
C THR A 111 17.63 -5.12 -4.62
N ILE A 112 16.46 -4.75 -4.11
CA ILE A 112 15.56 -3.78 -4.75
C ILE A 112 16.20 -2.38 -4.81
N PHE A 113 17.04 -2.03 -3.83
CA PHE A 113 17.60 -0.69 -3.69
C PHE A 113 19.08 -0.63 -4.02
N TRP A 114 19.82 -1.71 -3.76
CA TRP A 114 21.26 -1.76 -3.98
C TRP A 114 21.72 -3.19 -4.26
N ASP A 115 22.65 -3.36 -5.21
CA ASP A 115 23.33 -4.63 -5.45
C ASP A 115 24.21 -4.99 -4.25
N ALA A 116 23.74 -5.87 -3.37
CA ALA A 116 24.44 -6.30 -2.15
C ALA A 116 25.77 -7.08 -2.40
N ASN A 117 26.27 -7.10 -3.64
CA ASN A 117 27.50 -7.76 -4.09
C ASN A 117 28.62 -6.77 -4.48
N ARG A 118 28.59 -5.54 -3.98
CA ARG A 118 29.72 -4.60 -4.02
C ARG A 118 30.34 -4.46 -2.64
#